data_AF-V4XW05-F1
#
_entry.id   AF-V4XW05-F1
#
_cell.length_a   1.000
_cell.length_b   1.000
_cell.length_c   1.000
_cell.angle_alpha   90.00
_cell.angle_beta   90.00
_cell.angle_gamma   90.00
#
_symmetry.space_group_name_H-M   'P 1'
#
loop_
_entity.id
_entity.type
_entity.pdbx_description
1 polymer ?
#
loop_
_entity_poly.entity_id
_entity_poly.type
_entity_poly.pdbx_seq_one_letter_code
_entity_poly.pdbx_strand_id
1 'polypeptide(L)'
;MTQPRVPGDSESVELPCGQEIRRGELDLGMRQFECDCGDSHAVVMDMHPPGRFVPETLVTVLREAIETTSDEMPEFGTPHLMGMTLEEFPEAVVAIDAADDGSVGYALAWIADFDSRRLHEVVVELIVELMEHAVSHADDEDALRQFEDQMLEFDVPEFVEAYREERDLERRDSFA
;
A
#
# COMPACT_ATOMS: atom_id res chain seq x y z
N MET A 1 28.52 25.22 -25.02
CA MET A 1 28.79 24.89 -23.61
C MET A 1 27.93 23.68 -23.29
N THR A 2 28.51 22.50 -23.33
CA THR A 2 27.80 21.25 -23.03
C THR A 2 27.93 21.05 -21.53
N GLN A 3 26.82 21.17 -20.79
CA GLN A 3 26.83 20.88 -19.35
C GLN A 3 27.29 19.41 -19.16
N PRO A 4 28.21 19.13 -18.22
CA PRO A 4 28.66 17.78 -17.94
C PRO A 4 27.47 17.02 -17.32
N ARG A 5 26.87 16.11 -18.09
CA ARG A 5 25.88 15.16 -17.56
C ARG A 5 26.61 14.15 -16.70
N VAL A 6 26.33 14.21 -15.40
CA VAL A 6 26.65 13.14 -14.45
C VAL A 6 25.72 11.97 -14.77
N PRO A 7 26.22 10.75 -15.01
CA PRO A 7 25.37 9.57 -15.05
C PRO A 7 24.77 9.37 -13.65
N GLY A 8 23.45 9.50 -13.53
CA GLY A 8 22.73 9.53 -12.24
C GLY A 8 21.83 10.75 -12.07
N ASP A 9 21.29 11.29 -13.17
CA ASP A 9 20.20 12.27 -13.13
C ASP A 9 18.97 11.52 -12.62
N SER A 10 18.85 11.41 -11.29
CA SER A 10 17.77 10.71 -10.60
C SER A 10 16.46 11.22 -11.16
N GLU A 11 15.75 10.38 -11.91
CA GLU A 11 14.53 10.77 -12.61
C GLU A 11 13.56 11.39 -11.60
N SER A 12 13.23 12.67 -11.81
CA SER A 12 12.23 13.35 -11.01
C SER A 12 10.88 12.68 -11.25
N VAL A 13 10.11 12.53 -10.19
CA VAL A 13 8.76 11.97 -10.21
C VAL A 13 7.79 13.08 -9.89
N GLU A 14 6.85 13.34 -10.79
CA GLU A 14 5.71 14.21 -10.54
C GLU A 14 4.70 13.47 -9.64
N LEU A 15 4.32 14.12 -8.56
CA LEU A 15 3.37 13.62 -7.59
C LEU A 15 1.94 14.07 -7.96
N PRO A 16 0.91 13.33 -7.51
CA PRO A 16 -0.49 13.72 -7.70
C PRO A 16 -0.84 15.15 -7.23
N CYS A 17 -0.15 15.64 -6.19
CA CYS A 17 -0.31 17.01 -5.67
C CYS A 17 0.34 18.09 -6.55
N GLY A 18 1.00 17.71 -7.65
CA GLY A 18 1.72 18.58 -8.58
C GLY A 18 3.13 18.98 -8.16
N GLN A 19 3.65 18.44 -7.04
CA GLN A 19 5.05 18.61 -6.67
C GLN A 19 5.93 17.58 -7.37
N GLU A 20 7.22 17.88 -7.51
CA GLU A 20 8.21 16.93 -8.03
C GLU A 20 9.19 16.54 -6.93
N ILE A 21 9.51 15.26 -6.82
CA ILE A 21 10.56 14.74 -5.92
C ILE A 21 11.59 13.93 -6.69
N ARG A 22 12.78 13.75 -6.14
CA ARG A 22 13.73 12.75 -6.64
C ARG A 22 13.46 11.40 -5.99
N ARG A 23 13.68 10.31 -6.73
CA ARG A 23 13.59 8.94 -6.20
C ARG A 23 14.44 8.72 -4.94
N GLY A 24 15.64 9.28 -4.91
CA GLY A 24 16.55 9.18 -3.76
C GLY A 24 16.13 9.95 -2.51
N GLU A 25 15.03 10.70 -2.54
CA GLU A 25 14.45 11.34 -1.36
C GLU A 25 13.57 10.38 -0.55
N LEU A 26 13.26 9.20 -1.10
CA LEU A 26 12.49 8.17 -0.42
C LEU A 26 13.41 7.25 0.40
N ASP A 27 13.41 7.44 1.71
CA ASP A 27 14.12 6.57 2.65
C ASP A 27 13.45 5.18 2.71
N LEU A 28 14.28 4.13 2.73
CA LEU A 28 13.80 2.76 2.83
C LEU A 28 13.02 2.55 4.13
N GLY A 29 11.83 1.97 4.01
CA GLY A 29 10.95 1.71 5.15
C GLY A 29 10.11 2.90 5.61
N MET A 30 10.22 4.08 4.96
CA MET A 30 9.39 5.22 5.31
C MET A 30 7.92 4.95 4.99
N ARG A 31 7.03 5.50 5.84
CA ARG A 31 5.58 5.32 5.69
C ARG A 31 4.88 6.51 5.05
N GLN A 32 5.47 7.68 5.19
CA GLN A 32 5.04 8.94 4.60
C GLN A 32 6.21 9.93 4.59
N PHE A 33 6.11 10.97 3.78
CA PHE A 33 7.00 12.14 3.84
C PHE A 33 6.18 13.44 3.91
N GLU A 34 6.80 14.48 4.43
CA GLU A 34 6.26 15.85 4.42
C GLU A 34 6.56 16.48 3.05
N CYS A 35 5.51 16.84 2.32
CA CYS A 35 5.64 17.40 0.98
C CYS A 35 5.62 18.93 1.01
N ASP A 36 6.26 19.56 0.03
CA ASP A 36 6.26 21.02 -0.15
C ASP A 36 4.86 21.61 -0.46
N CYS A 37 3.87 20.78 -0.80
CA CYS A 37 2.47 21.19 -0.90
C CYS A 37 1.84 21.54 0.46
N GLY A 38 2.46 21.11 1.57
CA GLY A 38 2.02 21.34 2.95
C GLY A 38 1.37 20.13 3.63
N ASP A 39 1.10 19.06 2.88
CA ASP A 39 0.49 17.82 3.38
C ASP A 39 1.53 16.68 3.52
N SER A 40 1.12 15.60 4.19
CA SER A 40 1.91 14.36 4.25
C SER A 40 1.40 13.36 3.23
N HIS A 41 2.31 12.78 2.45
CA HIS A 41 1.98 11.79 1.42
C HIS A 41 2.42 10.40 1.85
N ALA A 42 1.50 9.44 1.78
CA ALA A 42 1.79 8.06 2.12
C ALA A 42 2.79 7.46 1.12
N VAL A 43 3.71 6.64 1.64
CA VAL A 43 4.71 5.92 0.84
C VAL A 43 4.60 4.43 1.13
N VAL A 44 4.54 3.65 0.07
CA VAL A 44 4.64 2.18 0.08
C VAL A 44 5.73 1.79 -0.89
N MET A 45 6.41 0.69 -0.60
CA MET A 45 7.53 0.17 -1.37
C MET A 45 7.34 -1.34 -1.45
N ASP A 46 7.84 -1.96 -2.52
CA ASP A 46 7.82 -3.41 -2.75
C ASP A 46 8.30 -4.24 -1.55
N MET A 47 9.32 -3.76 -0.83
CA MET A 47 9.87 -4.41 0.36
C MET A 47 8.94 -4.42 1.58
N HIS A 48 7.92 -3.55 1.61
CA HIS A 48 6.97 -3.53 2.72
C HIS A 48 6.09 -4.77 2.69
N PRO A 49 5.97 -5.55 3.78
CA PRO A 49 5.09 -6.70 3.81
C PRO A 49 3.61 -6.26 3.84
N PRO A 50 2.67 -7.04 3.28
CA PRO A 50 1.23 -6.78 3.38
C PRO A 50 0.75 -6.75 4.84
N GLY A 51 1.47 -7.44 5.72
CA GLY A 51 1.32 -7.34 7.17
C GLY A 51 1.35 -5.91 7.70
N ARG A 52 1.89 -4.94 6.95
CA ARG A 52 1.83 -3.51 7.29
C ARG A 52 0.40 -3.00 7.46
N PHE A 53 -0.57 -3.56 6.73
CA PHE A 53 -1.95 -3.09 6.68
C PHE A 53 -2.91 -4.00 7.44
N VAL A 54 -2.65 -5.31 7.46
CA VAL A 54 -3.55 -6.28 8.05
C VAL A 54 -2.78 -7.38 8.78
N PRO A 55 -3.39 -8.11 9.73
CA PRO A 55 -2.76 -9.24 10.40
C PRO A 55 -2.25 -10.31 9.42
N GLU A 56 -1.12 -10.96 9.75
CA GLU A 56 -0.52 -12.03 8.93
C GLU A 56 -1.46 -13.22 8.69
N THR A 57 -2.40 -13.46 9.61
CA THR A 57 -3.45 -14.46 9.43
C THR A 57 -4.36 -14.12 8.26
N LEU A 58 -4.75 -12.85 8.10
CA LEU A 58 -5.56 -12.41 6.96
C LEU A 58 -4.74 -12.44 5.67
N VAL A 59 -3.47 -12.06 5.70
CA VAL A 59 -2.57 -12.18 4.53
C VAL A 59 -2.53 -13.63 4.04
N THR A 60 -2.45 -14.59 4.96
CA THR A 60 -2.43 -16.03 4.62
C THR A 60 -3.73 -16.45 3.95
N VAL A 61 -4.88 -16.05 4.49
CA VAL A 61 -6.21 -16.32 3.89
C VAL A 61 -6.31 -15.72 2.49
N LEU A 62 -5.86 -14.47 2.29
CA LEU A 62 -5.90 -13.80 0.99
C LEU A 62 -5.01 -14.51 -0.04
N ARG A 63 -3.83 -15.00 0.36
CA ARG A 63 -2.94 -15.78 -0.53
C ARG A 63 -3.52 -17.13 -0.92
N GLU A 64 -4.30 -17.75 -0.04
CA GLU A 64 -4.97 -19.03 -0.33
C GLU A 64 -6.21 -18.83 -1.21
N ALA A 65 -6.91 -17.71 -1.05
CA ALA A 65 -8.17 -17.44 -1.74
C ALA A 65 -7.99 -16.78 -3.13
N ILE A 66 -6.93 -16.00 -3.32
CA ILE A 66 -6.75 -15.18 -4.52
C ILE A 66 -5.68 -15.80 -5.43
N GLU A 67 -6.10 -16.23 -6.61
CA GLU A 67 -5.20 -16.65 -7.68
C GLU A 67 -4.67 -15.41 -8.43
N THR A 68 -3.35 -15.21 -8.40
CA THR A 68 -2.69 -14.14 -9.16
C THR A 68 -2.33 -14.60 -10.56
N THR A 69 -2.37 -13.68 -11.54
CA THR A 69 -2.09 -13.99 -12.95
C THR A 69 -0.64 -13.69 -13.38
N SER A 70 0.18 -13.14 -12.49
CA SER A 70 1.57 -12.75 -12.78
C SER A 70 2.56 -13.86 -12.43
N ASP A 71 3.38 -14.29 -13.39
CA ASP A 71 4.48 -15.23 -13.15
C ASP A 71 5.59 -14.62 -12.26
N GLU A 72 5.77 -13.30 -12.33
CA GLU A 72 6.78 -12.57 -11.54
C GLU A 72 6.31 -12.30 -10.11
N MET A 73 4.99 -12.28 -9.89
CA MET A 73 4.35 -12.06 -8.60
C MET A 73 3.27 -13.13 -8.37
N PRO A 74 3.67 -14.39 -8.12
CA PRO A 74 2.76 -15.54 -8.08
C PRO A 74 1.95 -15.65 -6.78
N GLU A 75 2.17 -14.76 -5.82
CA GLU A 75 1.45 -14.73 -4.55
C GLU A 75 0.89 -13.34 -4.27
N PHE A 76 -0.30 -13.29 -3.67
CA PHE A 76 -0.88 -12.04 -3.19
C PHE A 76 0.07 -11.34 -2.20
N GLY A 77 0.19 -10.02 -2.34
CA GLY A 77 1.14 -9.22 -1.58
C GLY A 77 0.99 -7.72 -1.82
N THR A 78 1.95 -6.93 -1.34
CA THR A 78 1.91 -5.47 -1.40
C THR A 78 1.72 -4.90 -2.81
N PRO A 79 2.38 -5.42 -3.87
CA PRO A 79 2.10 -4.93 -5.22
C PRO A 79 0.64 -5.10 -5.66
N HIS A 80 -0.03 -6.17 -5.22
CA HIS A 80 -1.44 -6.41 -5.50
C HIS A 80 -2.35 -5.43 -4.74
N LEU A 81 -2.07 -5.19 -3.45
CA LEU A 81 -2.79 -4.20 -2.64
C LEU A 81 -2.66 -2.79 -3.24
N MET A 82 -1.45 -2.42 -3.64
CA MET A 82 -1.21 -1.11 -4.25
C MET A 82 -1.75 -1.03 -5.68
N GLY A 83 -1.81 -2.14 -6.41
CA GLY A 83 -2.51 -2.24 -7.68
C GLY A 83 -3.99 -1.92 -7.53
N MET A 84 -4.69 -2.56 -6.59
CA MET A 84 -6.09 -2.26 -6.27
C MET A 84 -6.28 -0.79 -5.85
N THR A 85 -5.37 -0.27 -5.02
CA THR A 85 -5.44 1.14 -4.58
C THR A 85 -5.26 2.11 -5.75
N LEU A 86 -4.33 1.83 -6.66
CA LEU A 86 -4.11 2.62 -7.87
C LEU A 86 -5.29 2.54 -8.84
N GLU A 87 -5.94 1.38 -8.94
CA GLU A 87 -7.14 1.20 -9.76
C GLU A 87 -8.32 2.03 -9.24
N GLU A 88 -8.52 2.07 -7.91
CA GLU A 88 -9.58 2.88 -7.29
C GLU A 88 -9.26 4.38 -7.29
N PHE A 89 -7.98 4.75 -7.07
CA PHE A 89 -7.52 6.13 -6.93
C PHE A 89 -6.45 6.52 -7.97
N PRO A 90 -6.73 6.45 -9.28
CA PRO A 90 -5.73 6.62 -10.34
C PRO A 90 -5.17 8.05 -10.43
N GLU A 91 -5.90 9.05 -9.93
CA GLU A 91 -5.46 10.44 -9.92
C GLU A 91 -4.74 10.83 -8.63
N ALA A 92 -4.87 10.03 -7.57
CA ALA A 92 -4.35 10.32 -6.23
C ALA A 92 -3.19 9.41 -5.83
N VAL A 93 -2.86 8.38 -6.62
CA VAL A 93 -1.73 7.48 -6.39
C VAL A 93 -0.85 7.42 -7.63
N VAL A 94 0.46 7.54 -7.45
CA VAL A 94 1.45 7.33 -8.50
C VAL A 94 2.32 6.12 -8.17
N ALA A 95 2.61 5.29 -9.17
CA ALA A 95 3.56 4.20 -9.09
C ALA A 95 4.91 4.63 -9.70
N ILE A 96 5.99 4.29 -9.03
CA ILE A 96 7.37 4.57 -9.42
C ILE A 96 8.06 3.24 -9.68
N ASP A 97 8.51 3.05 -10.92
CA ASP A 97 9.39 1.94 -11.30
C ASP A 97 10.85 2.40 -11.19
N ALA A 98 11.59 1.74 -10.30
CA ALA A 98 13.00 1.95 -10.05
C ALA A 98 13.83 0.66 -10.17
N ALA A 99 13.29 -0.38 -10.83
CA ALA A 99 13.96 -1.68 -10.94
C ALA A 99 15.36 -1.60 -11.58
N ASP A 100 15.54 -0.68 -12.54
CA ASP A 100 16.82 -0.43 -13.23
C ASP A 100 17.70 0.63 -12.53
N ASP A 101 17.22 1.25 -11.45
CA ASP A 101 17.94 2.31 -10.73
C ASP A 101 18.69 1.73 -9.51
N GLY A 102 19.92 1.28 -9.75
CA GLY A 102 20.79 0.76 -8.70
C GLY A 102 21.25 1.79 -7.65
N SER A 103 20.79 3.05 -7.72
CA SER A 103 21.06 4.07 -6.70
C SER A 103 20.03 4.08 -5.57
N VAL A 104 18.87 3.45 -5.75
CA VAL A 104 17.82 3.31 -4.73
C VAL A 104 17.68 1.85 -4.28
N GLY A 105 17.10 1.63 -3.10
CA GLY A 105 16.98 0.31 -2.48
C GLY A 105 15.63 -0.38 -2.63
N TYR A 106 14.75 0.13 -3.49
CA TYR A 106 13.43 -0.42 -3.80
C TYR A 106 13.29 -0.59 -5.32
N ALA A 107 12.54 -1.60 -5.79
CA ALA A 107 12.24 -1.74 -7.22
C ALA A 107 10.93 -1.04 -7.61
N LEU A 108 9.95 -1.04 -6.71
CA LEU A 108 8.68 -0.33 -6.88
C LEU A 108 8.36 0.51 -5.66
N ALA A 109 7.82 1.71 -5.89
CA ALA A 109 7.23 2.53 -4.84
C ALA A 109 5.89 3.11 -5.29
N TRP A 110 5.00 3.37 -4.33
CA TRP A 110 3.74 4.05 -4.54
C TRP A 110 3.63 5.23 -3.60
N ILE A 111 3.19 6.36 -4.14
CA ILE A 111 2.97 7.58 -3.37
C ILE A 111 1.53 8.03 -3.55
N ALA A 112 0.85 8.27 -2.44
CA ALA A 112 -0.52 8.77 -2.43
C ALA A 112 -0.58 10.23 -1.99
N ASP A 113 -1.56 10.98 -2.50
CA ASP A 113 -1.80 12.39 -2.13
C ASP A 113 -2.38 12.57 -0.72
N PHE A 114 -2.78 11.47 -0.10
CA PHE A 114 -3.26 11.40 1.28
C PHE A 114 -2.22 10.75 2.20
N ASP A 115 -2.40 10.93 3.51
CA ASP A 115 -1.46 10.46 4.52
C ASP A 115 -1.48 8.92 4.72
N SER A 116 -0.50 8.41 5.47
CA SER A 116 -0.35 6.97 5.67
C SER A 116 -1.45 6.32 6.52
N ARG A 117 -2.23 7.09 7.28
CA ARG A 117 -3.40 6.57 8.01
C ARG A 117 -4.54 6.39 7.02
N ARG A 118 -4.84 7.41 6.21
CA ARG A 118 -5.91 7.32 5.20
C ARG A 118 -5.62 6.22 4.19
N LEU A 119 -4.36 6.05 3.77
CA LEU A 119 -3.97 4.92 2.90
C LEU A 119 -4.28 3.58 3.54
N HIS A 120 -4.05 3.44 4.84
CA HIS A 120 -4.29 2.19 5.54
C HIS A 120 -5.79 1.89 5.64
N GLU A 121 -6.62 2.90 5.91
CA GLU A 121 -8.08 2.77 5.84
C GLU A 121 -8.54 2.31 4.45
N VAL A 122 -8.07 2.98 3.38
CA VAL A 122 -8.39 2.62 1.99
C VAL A 122 -7.99 1.18 1.67
N VAL A 123 -6.79 0.74 2.05
CA VAL A 123 -6.36 -0.64 1.79
C VAL A 123 -7.26 -1.65 2.52
N VAL A 124 -7.70 -1.34 3.74
CA VAL A 124 -8.61 -2.22 4.50
C VAL A 124 -10.01 -2.23 3.88
N GLU A 125 -10.53 -1.07 3.47
CA GLU A 125 -11.80 -0.93 2.74
C GLU A 125 -11.78 -1.81 1.48
N LEU A 126 -10.74 -1.70 0.65
CA LEU A 126 -10.62 -2.47 -0.59
C LEU A 126 -10.46 -3.99 -0.36
N ILE A 127 -9.81 -4.40 0.74
CA ILE A 127 -9.75 -5.83 1.11
C ILE A 127 -11.15 -6.34 1.49
N VAL A 128 -11.91 -5.55 2.26
CA VAL A 128 -13.28 -5.91 2.65
C VAL A 128 -14.17 -6.04 1.41
N GLU A 129 -14.11 -5.08 0.49
CA GLU A 129 -14.86 -5.12 -0.77
C GLU A 129 -14.48 -6.35 -1.62
N LEU A 130 -13.18 -6.67 -1.70
CA LEU A 130 -12.71 -7.86 -2.39
C LEU A 130 -13.29 -9.15 -1.78
N MET A 131 -13.31 -9.24 -0.45
CA MET A 131 -13.91 -10.38 0.25
C MET A 131 -15.42 -10.46 0.02
N GLU A 132 -16.13 -9.33 0.02
CA GLU A 132 -17.56 -9.25 -0.28
C GLU A 132 -17.85 -9.80 -1.68
N HIS A 133 -17.08 -9.35 -2.68
CA HIS A 133 -17.19 -9.84 -4.05
C HIS A 133 -16.94 -11.35 -4.13
N ALA A 134 -15.92 -11.86 -3.45
CA ALA A 134 -15.63 -13.30 -3.43
C ALA A 134 -16.77 -14.12 -2.80
N VAL A 135 -17.31 -13.67 -1.66
CA VAL A 135 -18.43 -14.35 -0.98
C VAL A 135 -19.71 -14.28 -1.82
N SER A 136 -19.98 -13.16 -2.49
CA SER A 136 -21.16 -13.01 -3.35
C SER A 136 -21.16 -13.96 -4.56
N HIS A 137 -19.97 -14.42 -4.99
CA HIS A 137 -19.81 -15.42 -6.05
C HIS A 137 -19.90 -16.86 -5.54
N ALA A 138 -19.79 -17.09 -4.23
CA ALA A 138 -20.09 -18.38 -3.67
C ALA A 138 -21.62 -18.59 -3.70
N ASP A 139 -22.09 -19.72 -4.22
CA ASP A 139 -23.51 -20.13 -4.21
C ASP A 139 -24.00 -20.48 -2.77
N ASP A 140 -23.58 -19.72 -1.75
CA ASP A 140 -23.90 -19.89 -0.33
C ASP A 140 -24.53 -18.59 0.23
N GLU A 141 -25.85 -18.49 0.12
CA GLU A 141 -26.63 -17.35 0.62
C GLU A 141 -26.50 -17.14 2.14
N ASP A 142 -26.21 -18.20 2.91
CA ASP A 142 -26.07 -18.11 4.36
C ASP A 142 -24.68 -17.57 4.74
N ALA A 143 -23.64 -17.87 3.96
CA ALA A 143 -22.33 -17.26 4.10
C ALA A 143 -22.36 -15.77 3.74
N LEU A 144 -23.08 -15.39 2.68
CA LEU A 144 -23.24 -13.99 2.28
C LEU A 144 -23.92 -13.14 3.38
N ARG A 145 -25.06 -13.60 3.91
CA ARG A 145 -25.76 -12.86 4.99
C ARG A 145 -24.89 -12.71 6.25
N GLN A 146 -24.14 -13.75 6.62
CA GLN A 146 -23.24 -13.68 7.77
C GLN A 146 -22.10 -12.68 7.56
N PHE A 147 -21.58 -12.60 6.34
CA PHE A 147 -20.55 -11.63 5.98
C PHE A 147 -21.12 -10.20 6.03
N GLU A 148 -22.27 -9.95 5.42
CA GLU A 148 -22.97 -8.65 5.46
C GLU A 148 -23.23 -8.19 6.90
N ASP A 149 -23.73 -9.08 7.77
CA ASP A 149 -23.98 -8.77 9.19
C ASP A 149 -22.68 -8.38 9.93
N GLN A 150 -21.56 -9.06 9.65
CA GLN A 150 -20.26 -8.72 10.23
C GLN A 150 -19.73 -7.38 9.72
N MET A 151 -19.95 -7.06 8.44
CA MET A 151 -19.50 -5.81 7.84
C MET A 151 -20.29 -4.59 8.34
N LEU A 152 -21.56 -4.76 8.70
CA LEU A 152 -22.35 -3.69 9.34
C LEU A 152 -21.75 -3.23 10.68
N GLU A 153 -21.05 -4.12 11.38
CA GLU A 153 -20.43 -3.85 12.67
C GLU A 153 -18.95 -3.46 12.55
N PHE A 154 -18.33 -3.61 11.37
CA PHE A 154 -16.90 -3.38 11.19
C PHE A 154 -16.57 -1.91 10.95
N ASP A 155 -15.92 -1.28 11.93
CA ASP A 155 -15.43 0.09 11.84
C ASP A 155 -13.96 0.10 11.38
N VAL A 156 -13.73 0.51 10.12
CA VAL A 156 -12.39 0.56 9.53
C VAL A 156 -11.48 1.56 10.26
N PRO A 157 -11.90 2.83 10.52
CA PRO A 157 -11.10 3.75 11.33
C PRO A 157 -10.67 3.18 12.69
N GLU A 158 -11.58 2.52 13.42
CA GLU A 158 -11.28 1.90 14.72
C GLU A 158 -10.28 0.75 14.58
N PHE A 159 -10.47 -0.13 13.58
CA PHE A 159 -9.54 -1.20 13.27
C PHE A 159 -8.14 -0.67 12.96
N VAL A 160 -8.04 0.34 12.09
CA VAL A 160 -6.75 0.95 11.70
C VAL A 160 -6.06 1.58 12.89
N GLU A 161 -6.79 2.29 13.74
CA GLU A 161 -6.26 2.89 14.95
C GLU A 161 -5.67 1.82 15.89
N ALA A 162 -6.47 0.82 16.25
CA ALA A 162 -6.03 -0.27 17.13
C ALA A 162 -4.83 -1.04 16.54
N TYR A 163 -4.85 -1.36 15.25
CA TYR A 163 -3.78 -2.11 14.59
C TYR A 163 -2.46 -1.33 14.56
N ARG A 164 -2.51 -0.01 14.31
CA ARG A 164 -1.32 0.83 14.29
C ARG A 164 -0.73 0.99 15.68
N GLU A 165 -1.57 1.17 16.70
CA GLU A 165 -1.13 1.24 18.09
C GLU A 165 -0.43 -0.05 18.54
N GLU A 166 -1.02 -1.22 18.26
CA GLU A 166 -0.41 -2.51 18.57
C GLU A 166 0.96 -2.66 17.90
N ARG A 167 1.04 -2.38 16.59
CA ARG A 167 2.28 -2.49 15.81
C ARG A 167 3.37 -1.51 16.26
N ASP A 168 2.99 -0.32 16.73
CA ASP A 168 3.96 0.65 17.25
C ASP A 168 4.46 0.25 18.65
N LEU A 169 3.62 -0.41 19.48
CA LEU A 169 4.05 -1.02 20.73
C LEU A 169 5.01 -2.19 20.50
N GLU A 170 4.67 -3.13 19.62
CA GLU A 170 5.54 -4.25 19.24
C GLU A 170 6.91 -3.77 18.73
N ARG A 171 6.92 -2.70 17.93
CA ARG A 171 8.16 -2.09 17.44
C ARG A 171 8.98 -1.50 18.59
N ARG A 172 8.35 -0.84 19.56
CA ARG A 172 9.07 -0.28 20.72
C ARG A 172 9.67 -1.38 21.60
N ASP A 173 8.93 -2.47 21.80
CA ASP A 173 9.36 -3.59 22.62
C ASP A 173 10.50 -4.40 21.97
N SER A 174 10.57 -4.46 20.64
CA SER A 174 11.68 -5.13 19.93
C SER A 174 13.03 -4.41 20.02
N PHE A 175 13.03 -3.16 20.50
CA PHE A 175 14.24 -2.35 20.77
C PHE A 175 14.55 -2.17 22.26
N ALA A 176 13.81 -2.81 23.17
CA ALA A 176 13.99 -2.75 24.63
C ALA A 176 14.80 -3.94 25.16
#